data_AF-A0A829GMA4-F1
#
_entry.id   AF-A0A829GMA4-F1
#
_cell.length_a   1.000
_cell.length_b   1.000
_cell.length_c   1.000
_cell.angle_alpha   90.00
_cell.angle_beta   90.00
_cell.angle_gamma   90.00
#
_symmetry.space_group_name_H-M   'P 1'
#
loop_
_entity.id
_entity.type
_entity.pdbx_description
1 polymer ?
#
loop_
_entity_poly.entity_id
_entity_poly.type
_entity_poly.pdbx_seq_one_letter_code
_entity_poly.pdbx_strand_id
1 'polypeptide(L)'
;MKKILNLLLVIALVITSVAFPRPVEAARSYPNLVRSKTEAQWKDFIKRLKATKVGSKAGEEVEVSLKPSPTFKEERVSGNLVIEVGQVAREIVEVKSSDPETLSAKVVNKSTIRLKRGFGTNSKVSISVKYKLAWKFDLRMGSISSFQYYTENSNGYPAIETEFSESMEMKIPLGFLLARNAKYVLGEKWNTASRSRMMVSATDADGSPVNYSDSRIGATIPDELSKRIKNGRIDANIDSPVGLFFKSSGGRIDSPGKATSSYGNAVVLRGFEAQNGVESTRDAAGAFALIEEDGSPKIIATSGAVNDNDKIHQEFPGKFYVETALFSIL
;
A
#
# COMPACT_ATOMS: atom_id res chain seq x y z
N MET A 1 -71.47 59.09 -3.70
CA MET A 1 -70.30 58.51 -4.39
C MET A 1 -68.96 58.71 -3.67
N LYS A 2 -68.65 59.87 -3.06
CA LYS A 2 -67.36 60.09 -2.34
C LYS A 2 -67.09 59.18 -1.12
N LYS A 3 -68.11 58.72 -0.39
CA LYS A 3 -67.94 57.86 0.81
C LYS A 3 -67.57 56.40 0.48
N ILE A 4 -67.97 55.89 -0.69
CA ILE A 4 -67.67 54.51 -1.14
C ILE A 4 -66.23 54.42 -1.67
N LEU A 5 -65.75 55.48 -2.34
CA LEU A 5 -64.37 55.54 -2.84
C LEU A 5 -63.34 55.60 -1.70
N ASN A 6 -63.63 56.34 -0.61
CA ASN A 6 -62.74 56.38 0.56
C ASN A 6 -62.75 55.05 1.34
N LEU A 7 -63.87 54.32 1.37
CA LEU A 7 -63.92 53.01 2.02
C LEU A 7 -63.13 51.95 1.23
N LEU A 8 -63.22 51.98 -0.11
CA LEU A 8 -62.40 51.12 -0.97
C LEU A 8 -60.91 51.47 -0.92
N LEU A 9 -60.56 52.76 -0.76
CA LEU A 9 -59.17 53.19 -0.58
C LEU A 9 -58.60 52.76 0.79
N VAL A 10 -59.40 52.83 1.86
CA VAL A 10 -59.01 52.35 3.19
C VAL A 10 -58.92 50.82 3.23
N ILE A 11 -59.81 50.10 2.55
CA ILE A 11 -59.72 48.63 2.44
C ILE A 11 -58.52 48.22 1.56
N ALA A 12 -58.21 48.95 0.49
CA ALA A 12 -57.00 48.72 -0.31
C ALA A 12 -55.70 49.08 0.46
N LEU A 13 -55.72 50.08 1.35
CA LEU A 13 -54.60 50.42 2.24
C LEU A 13 -54.44 49.46 3.42
N VAL A 14 -55.52 48.85 3.91
CA VAL A 14 -55.46 47.81 4.97
C VAL A 14 -55.12 46.43 4.38
N ILE A 15 -55.42 46.16 3.11
CA ILE A 15 -54.96 44.92 2.44
C ILE A 15 -53.51 45.05 1.95
N THR A 16 -52.99 46.28 1.79
CA THR A 16 -51.56 46.54 1.57
C THR A 16 -50.80 46.90 2.86
N SER A 17 -51.43 46.78 4.03
CA SER A 17 -50.72 46.87 5.32
C SER A 17 -49.86 45.61 5.48
N VAL A 18 -48.66 45.70 4.94
CA VAL A 18 -47.52 44.82 5.17
C VAL A 18 -47.91 43.35 5.05
N ALA A 19 -48.01 42.85 3.81
CA ALA A 19 -47.86 41.43 3.57
C ALA A 19 -46.45 41.04 4.04
N PHE A 20 -46.33 40.73 5.33
CA PHE A 20 -45.10 40.24 5.92
C PHE A 20 -44.77 38.94 5.22
N PRO A 21 -43.55 38.77 4.71
CA PRO A 21 -43.21 37.56 3.99
C PRO A 21 -43.43 36.39 4.93
N ARG A 22 -44.36 35.49 4.56
CA ARG A 22 -44.64 34.30 5.36
C ARG A 22 -43.33 33.51 5.54
N PRO A 23 -43.14 32.73 6.61
CA PRO A 23 -41.95 31.90 6.81
C PRO A 23 -41.52 31.07 5.57
N VAL A 24 -42.49 30.68 4.74
CA VAL A 24 -42.29 29.98 3.45
C VAL A 24 -41.62 30.87 2.38
N GLU A 25 -41.91 32.17 2.35
CA GLU A 25 -41.31 33.12 1.39
C GLU A 25 -39.84 33.41 1.73
N ALA A 26 -39.50 33.40 3.02
CA ALA A 26 -38.12 33.49 3.50
C ALA A 26 -37.32 32.19 3.29
N ALA A 27 -37.97 31.08 2.92
CA ALA A 27 -37.33 29.77 2.79
C ALA A 27 -36.19 29.71 1.78
N ARG A 28 -36.22 30.59 0.76
CA ARG A 28 -35.13 30.73 -0.22
C ARG A 28 -33.80 31.17 0.41
N SER A 29 -33.84 31.84 1.55
CA SER A 29 -32.66 32.37 2.25
C SER A 29 -32.02 31.37 3.25
N TYR A 30 -32.81 30.43 3.78
CA TYR A 30 -32.35 29.47 4.80
C TYR A 30 -31.11 28.67 4.38
N PRO A 31 -30.99 28.14 3.15
CA PRO A 31 -29.81 27.37 2.76
C PRO A 31 -28.52 28.18 2.83
N ASN A 32 -28.56 29.46 2.45
CA ASN A 32 -27.39 30.34 2.50
C ASN A 32 -27.00 30.68 3.94
N LEU A 33 -27.99 30.90 4.80
CA LEU A 33 -27.76 31.09 6.23
C LEU A 33 -27.12 29.84 6.86
N VAL A 34 -27.66 28.66 6.58
CA VAL A 34 -27.13 27.38 7.08
C VAL A 34 -25.69 27.18 6.61
N ARG A 35 -25.39 27.42 5.33
CA ARG A 35 -24.01 27.34 4.82
C ARG A 35 -23.07 28.26 5.60
N SER A 36 -23.43 29.53 5.74
CA SER A 36 -22.64 30.52 6.47
C SER A 36 -22.36 30.09 7.91
N LYS A 37 -23.40 29.71 8.66
CA LYS A 37 -23.29 29.33 10.08
C LYS A 37 -22.55 28.01 10.32
N THR A 38 -22.41 27.16 9.30
CA THR A 38 -21.71 25.87 9.38
C THR A 38 -20.33 25.86 8.71
N GLU A 39 -19.92 26.97 8.10
CA GLU A 39 -18.72 27.02 7.25
C GLU A 39 -17.42 26.79 8.04
N ALA A 40 -17.33 27.31 9.26
CA ALA A 40 -16.14 27.14 10.10
C ALA A 40 -15.92 25.66 10.48
N GLN A 41 -16.99 24.97 10.92
CA GLN A 41 -16.93 23.54 11.28
C GLN A 41 -16.63 22.68 10.05
N TRP A 42 -17.19 23.04 8.89
CA TRP A 42 -16.91 22.34 7.65
C TRP A 42 -15.45 22.48 7.21
N LYS A 43 -14.91 23.71 7.20
CA LYS A 43 -13.49 23.94 6.89
C LYS A 43 -12.57 23.18 7.85
N ASP A 44 -12.90 23.15 9.14
CA ASP A 44 -12.16 22.37 10.13
C ASP A 44 -12.26 20.85 9.89
N PHE A 45 -13.42 20.36 9.46
CA PHE A 45 -13.59 18.95 9.06
C PHE A 45 -12.74 18.61 7.84
N ILE A 46 -12.76 19.41 6.78
CA ILE A 46 -11.93 19.19 5.58
C ILE A 46 -10.43 19.23 5.92
N LYS A 47 -10.01 20.21 6.73
CA LYS A 47 -8.63 20.30 7.20
C LYS A 47 -8.20 19.04 7.96
N ARG A 48 -9.06 18.54 8.86
CA ARG A 48 -8.78 17.30 9.61
C ARG A 48 -8.79 16.08 8.72
N LEU A 49 -9.75 15.95 7.80
CA LEU A 49 -9.79 14.87 6.81
C LEU A 49 -8.48 14.79 6.04
N LYS A 50 -8.03 15.91 5.46
CA LYS A 50 -6.76 15.98 4.73
C LYS A 50 -5.53 15.63 5.57
N ALA A 51 -5.53 16.04 6.84
CA ALA A 51 -4.42 15.79 7.76
C ALA A 51 -4.47 14.40 8.41
N THR A 52 -5.53 13.63 8.20
CA THR A 52 -5.73 12.34 8.85
C THR A 52 -4.72 11.33 8.32
N LYS A 53 -3.87 10.83 9.21
CA LYS A 53 -2.95 9.74 8.91
C LYS A 53 -3.65 8.42 9.22
N VAL A 54 -4.13 7.76 8.18
CA VAL A 54 -4.50 6.36 8.29
C VAL A 54 -3.20 5.56 8.41
N GLY A 55 -3.14 4.65 9.37
CA GLY A 55 -1.92 3.89 9.60
C GLY A 55 -1.52 3.03 8.40
N SER A 56 -0.29 2.53 8.40
CA SER A 56 0.29 1.85 7.24
C SER A 56 -0.14 0.39 7.11
N LYS A 57 -0.72 -0.21 8.15
CA LYS A 57 -1.11 -1.63 8.13
C LYS A 57 -2.54 -1.80 7.67
N ALA A 58 -2.76 -2.78 6.80
CA ALA A 58 -4.10 -3.13 6.36
C ALA A 58 -5.00 -3.46 7.56
N GLY A 59 -6.22 -2.96 7.52
CA GLY A 59 -7.20 -3.11 8.59
C GLY A 59 -7.21 -1.98 9.63
N GLU A 60 -6.19 -1.11 9.67
CA GLU A 60 -6.19 0.04 10.58
C GLU A 60 -7.31 1.03 10.22
N GLU A 61 -8.10 1.42 11.22
CA GLU A 61 -9.27 2.29 11.08
C GLU A 61 -9.06 3.61 11.81
N VAL A 62 -9.57 4.70 11.26
CA VAL A 62 -9.63 6.00 11.91
C VAL A 62 -10.94 6.70 11.58
N GLU A 63 -11.51 7.37 12.57
CA GLU A 63 -12.74 8.14 12.42
C GLU A 63 -12.44 9.63 12.32
N VAL A 64 -13.16 10.31 11.44
CA VAL A 64 -13.09 11.75 11.26
C VAL A 64 -14.49 12.32 11.42
N SER A 65 -14.67 13.18 12.41
CA SER A 65 -15.98 13.74 12.76
C SER A 65 -16.07 15.24 12.48
N LEU A 66 -17.14 15.63 11.80
CA LEU A 66 -17.61 17.00 11.72
C LEU A 66 -18.07 17.45 13.11
N LYS A 67 -17.53 18.58 13.59
CA LYS A 67 -17.95 19.15 14.87
C LYS A 67 -19.39 19.66 14.77
N PRO A 68 -20.18 19.55 15.86
CA PRO A 68 -21.52 20.13 15.88
C PRO A 68 -21.45 21.64 15.66
N SER A 69 -22.41 22.17 14.90
CA SER A 69 -22.56 23.61 14.76
C SER A 69 -23.22 24.19 16.01
N PRO A 70 -22.85 25.40 16.43
CA PRO A 70 -23.49 26.05 17.56
C PRO A 70 -24.94 26.39 17.23
N THR A 71 -25.78 26.37 18.27
CA THR A 71 -27.08 27.05 18.21
C THR A 71 -26.84 28.56 18.24
N PHE A 72 -27.56 29.32 17.42
CA PHE A 72 -27.50 30.78 17.42
C PHE A 72 -28.86 31.38 17.79
N LYS A 73 -28.85 32.67 18.16
CA LYS A 73 -30.05 33.40 18.58
C LYS A 73 -30.14 34.74 17.89
N GLU A 74 -31.37 35.25 17.79
CA GLU A 74 -31.73 36.60 17.34
C GLU A 74 -31.14 37.01 15.97
N GLU A 75 -31.35 36.19 14.95
CA GLU A 75 -30.94 36.52 13.58
C GLU A 75 -32.12 37.05 12.77
N ARG A 76 -32.01 38.28 12.26
CA ARG A 76 -33.02 38.82 11.32
C ARG A 76 -32.81 38.20 9.94
N VAL A 77 -33.85 37.56 9.41
CA VAL A 77 -33.79 36.86 8.11
C VAL A 77 -34.32 37.75 6.99
N SER A 78 -35.50 38.35 7.18
CA SER A 78 -36.12 39.25 6.20
C SER A 78 -37.18 40.12 6.88
N GLY A 79 -37.09 41.44 6.69
CA GLY A 79 -38.04 42.40 7.29
C GLY A 79 -38.20 42.20 8.80
N ASN A 80 -39.41 41.82 9.21
CA ASN A 80 -39.79 41.59 10.62
C ASN A 80 -39.74 40.11 11.05
N LEU A 81 -39.19 39.22 10.22
CA LEU A 81 -38.97 37.81 10.55
C LEU A 81 -37.62 37.63 11.23
N VAL A 82 -37.63 37.12 12.45
CA VAL A 82 -36.44 36.89 13.28
C VAL A 82 -36.39 35.44 13.71
N ILE A 83 -35.23 34.79 13.54
CA ILE A 83 -34.92 33.51 14.17
C ILE A 83 -34.56 33.80 15.62
N GLU A 84 -35.38 33.35 16.56
CA GLU A 84 -35.10 33.44 17.99
C GLU A 84 -34.06 32.40 18.39
N VAL A 85 -34.21 31.18 17.87
CA VAL A 85 -33.27 30.08 18.10
C VAL A 85 -33.08 29.31 16.79
N GLY A 86 -31.82 29.19 16.37
CA GLY A 86 -31.45 28.49 15.15
C GLY A 86 -30.51 27.32 15.39
N GLN A 87 -30.94 26.13 15.00
CA GLN A 87 -30.14 24.92 14.96
C GLN A 87 -29.83 24.57 13.50
N VAL A 88 -28.55 24.33 13.20
CA VAL A 88 -28.08 24.11 11.83
C VAL A 88 -27.02 23.01 11.75
N ALA A 89 -27.02 22.24 10.67
CA ALA A 89 -26.03 21.19 10.47
C ALA A 89 -25.75 20.93 8.98
N ARG A 90 -24.56 20.37 8.72
CA ARG A 90 -24.27 19.59 7.51
C ARG A 90 -24.32 18.13 7.93
N GLU A 91 -25.32 17.40 7.46
CA GLU A 91 -25.45 15.96 7.73
C GLU A 91 -24.79 15.18 6.61
N ILE A 92 -23.75 14.39 6.92
CA ILE A 92 -23.10 13.49 5.97
C ILE A 92 -24.09 12.39 5.60
N VAL A 93 -24.30 12.21 4.30
CA VAL A 93 -25.23 11.22 3.74
C VAL A 93 -24.51 10.10 2.99
N GLU A 94 -23.35 10.40 2.40
CA GLU A 94 -22.59 9.44 1.61
C GLU A 94 -21.10 9.78 1.67
N VAL A 95 -20.25 8.75 1.60
CA VAL A 95 -18.81 8.93 1.39
C VAL A 95 -18.32 7.88 0.39
N LYS A 96 -17.44 8.30 -0.52
CA LYS A 96 -16.82 7.44 -1.53
C LYS A 96 -15.31 7.60 -1.50
N SER A 97 -14.63 6.52 -1.84
CA SER A 97 -13.20 6.52 -2.13
C SER A 97 -12.99 6.31 -3.62
N SER A 98 -12.03 7.03 -4.22
CA SER A 98 -11.60 6.78 -5.59
C SER A 98 -10.86 5.45 -5.75
N ASP A 99 -10.33 4.90 -4.65
CA ASP A 99 -9.69 3.59 -4.59
C ASP A 99 -9.94 2.92 -3.22
N PRO A 100 -11.05 2.18 -3.10
CA PRO A 100 -11.42 1.47 -1.89
C PRO A 100 -10.42 0.36 -1.49
N GLU A 101 -9.66 -0.18 -2.44
CA GLU A 101 -8.66 -1.22 -2.16
C GLU A 101 -7.48 -0.62 -1.39
N THR A 102 -7.07 0.61 -1.68
CA THR A 102 -6.04 1.31 -0.91
C THR A 102 -6.61 1.90 0.38
N LEU A 103 -7.74 2.61 0.27
CA LEU A 103 -8.37 3.29 1.39
C LEU A 103 -9.88 3.26 1.21
N SER A 104 -10.59 2.48 2.03
CA SER A 104 -12.06 2.48 2.03
C SER A 104 -12.60 3.54 2.98
N ALA A 105 -13.78 4.07 2.67
CA ALA A 105 -14.48 5.04 3.49
C ALA A 105 -15.94 4.63 3.67
N LYS A 106 -16.48 4.80 4.88
CA LYS A 106 -17.90 4.55 5.18
C LYS A 106 -18.46 5.61 6.11
N VAL A 107 -19.75 5.89 5.97
CA VAL A 107 -20.49 6.73 6.92
C VAL A 107 -20.75 5.92 8.18
N VAL A 108 -20.36 6.45 9.34
CA VAL A 108 -20.67 5.85 10.66
C VAL A 108 -21.98 6.43 11.19
N ASN A 109 -22.11 7.76 11.09
CA ASN A 109 -23.32 8.50 11.43
C ASN A 109 -23.32 9.83 10.66
N LYS A 110 -24.35 10.65 10.87
CA LYS A 110 -24.56 11.94 10.20
C LYS A 110 -23.41 12.96 10.33
N SER A 111 -22.44 12.74 11.22
CA SER A 111 -21.30 13.63 11.42
C SER A 111 -19.95 12.95 11.29
N THR A 112 -19.90 11.61 11.20
CA THR A 112 -18.66 10.85 11.31
C THR A 112 -18.51 9.90 10.14
N ILE A 113 -17.34 9.96 9.51
CA ILE A 113 -16.89 8.94 8.56
C ILE A 113 -15.78 8.11 9.18
N ARG A 114 -15.67 6.87 8.73
CA ARG A 114 -14.55 6.00 9.05
C ARG A 114 -13.75 5.71 7.80
N LEU A 115 -12.45 5.88 7.92
CA LEU A 115 -11.47 5.51 6.92
C LEU A 115 -10.79 4.22 7.38
N LYS A 116 -10.58 3.28 6.45
CA LYS A 116 -9.91 1.99 6.73
C LYS A 116 -8.83 1.74 5.69
N ARG A 117 -7.60 1.52 6.16
CA ARG A 117 -6.46 1.12 5.31
C ARG A 117 -6.76 -0.25 4.69
N GLY A 118 -6.75 -0.32 3.37
CA GLY A 118 -6.79 -1.58 2.65
C GLY A 118 -5.40 -2.08 2.25
N PHE A 119 -5.35 -2.90 1.21
CA PHE A 119 -4.14 -3.54 0.68
C PHE A 119 -3.54 -2.80 -0.51
N GLY A 120 -4.32 -1.97 -1.20
CA GLY A 120 -3.87 -1.23 -2.37
C GLY A 120 -2.70 -0.29 -2.09
N THR A 121 -2.03 0.14 -3.15
CA THR A 121 -0.69 0.75 -3.09
C THR A 121 -0.67 2.16 -3.68
N ASN A 122 -1.83 2.76 -3.92
CA ASN A 122 -1.92 4.11 -4.46
C ASN A 122 -1.49 5.13 -3.42
N SER A 123 -0.45 5.89 -3.73
CA SER A 123 0.08 6.94 -2.84
C SER A 123 -0.90 8.10 -2.65
N LYS A 124 -1.94 8.20 -3.47
CA LYS A 124 -2.94 9.26 -3.40
C LYS A 124 -4.33 8.71 -3.65
N VAL A 125 -5.25 8.98 -2.73
CA VAL A 125 -6.65 8.53 -2.82
C VAL A 125 -7.58 9.71 -2.53
N SER A 126 -8.59 9.92 -3.38
CA SER A 126 -9.59 10.97 -3.19
C SER A 126 -10.78 10.45 -2.39
N ILE A 127 -11.17 11.19 -1.36
CA ILE A 127 -12.38 10.93 -0.57
C ILE A 127 -13.43 11.97 -0.94
N SER A 128 -14.56 11.51 -1.48
CA SER A 128 -15.73 12.34 -1.75
C SER A 128 -16.74 12.21 -0.63
N VAL A 129 -17.15 13.33 -0.03
CA VAL A 129 -18.16 13.42 1.02
C VAL A 129 -19.36 14.16 0.47
N LYS A 130 -20.52 13.49 0.47
CA LYS A 130 -21.81 14.12 0.18
C LYS A 130 -22.49 14.48 1.50
N TYR A 131 -22.95 15.71 1.63
CA TYR A 131 -23.70 16.16 2.78
C TYR A 131 -24.98 16.87 2.36
N LYS A 132 -25.97 16.89 3.26
CA LYS A 132 -27.18 17.70 3.13
C LYS A 132 -27.23 18.79 4.19
N LEU A 133 -27.86 19.90 3.86
CA LEU A 133 -28.13 20.97 4.83
C LEU A 133 -29.36 20.62 5.67
N ALA A 134 -29.25 20.73 6.99
CA ALA A 134 -30.36 20.54 7.92
C ALA A 134 -30.50 21.76 8.84
N TRP A 135 -31.75 22.11 9.16
CA TRP A 135 -32.05 23.21 10.06
C TRP A 135 -33.36 23.03 10.81
N LYS A 136 -33.42 23.62 12.00
CA LYS A 136 -34.63 23.87 12.77
C LYS A 136 -34.57 25.29 13.31
N PHE A 137 -35.55 26.11 12.97
CA PHE A 137 -35.64 27.51 13.36
C PHE A 137 -36.92 27.76 14.13
N ASP A 138 -36.79 28.31 15.33
CA ASP A 138 -37.90 28.91 16.05
C ASP A 138 -37.90 30.40 15.69
N LEU A 139 -38.98 30.84 15.04
CA LEU A 139 -39.12 32.12 14.37
C LEU A 139 -40.19 32.95 15.06
N ARG A 140 -39.99 34.26 15.14
CA ARG A 140 -41.04 35.23 15.40
C ARG A 140 -41.21 36.18 14.21
N MET A 141 -42.46 36.54 13.93
CA MET A 141 -42.83 37.47 12.88
C MET A 141 -43.85 38.46 13.43
N GLY A 142 -43.67 39.75 13.18
CA GLY A 142 -44.63 40.78 13.59
C GLY A 142 -43.97 42.03 14.14
N SER A 143 -44.71 42.80 14.93
CA SER A 143 -44.24 44.03 15.56
C SER A 143 -44.08 43.85 17.07
N ILE A 144 -43.45 44.82 17.73
CA ILE A 144 -43.24 44.84 19.19
C ILE A 144 -44.54 44.62 19.96
N SER A 145 -45.69 45.01 19.39
CA SER A 145 -47.01 44.88 20.00
C SER A 145 -47.78 43.60 19.63
N SER A 146 -47.32 42.82 18.65
CA SER A 146 -47.98 41.58 18.22
C SER A 146 -47.01 40.69 17.42
N PHE A 147 -46.57 39.58 18.04
CA PHE A 147 -45.74 38.56 17.40
C PHE A 147 -46.53 37.28 17.17
N GLN A 148 -46.27 36.65 16.03
CA GLN A 148 -46.65 35.28 15.71
C GLN A 148 -45.39 34.41 15.72
N TYR A 149 -45.49 33.22 16.29
CA TYR A 149 -44.38 32.29 16.47
C TYR A 149 -44.54 31.05 15.59
N TYR A 150 -43.44 30.59 15.02
CA TYR A 150 -43.41 29.46 14.08
C TYR A 150 -42.19 28.58 14.35
N THR A 151 -42.31 27.29 14.08
CA THR A 151 -41.15 26.40 13.97
C THR A 151 -41.04 25.93 12.52
N GLU A 152 -39.87 26.17 11.93
CA GLU A 152 -39.55 25.82 10.56
C GLU A 152 -38.44 24.76 10.54
N ASN A 153 -38.58 23.72 9.71
CA ASN A 153 -37.60 22.64 9.62
C ASN A 153 -37.32 22.27 8.16
N SER A 154 -36.05 21.99 7.87
CA SER A 154 -35.57 21.41 6.62
C SER A 154 -36.38 20.22 6.08
N ASN A 155 -37.03 19.42 6.93
CA ASN A 155 -37.85 18.28 6.49
C ASN A 155 -39.03 18.65 5.57
N GLY A 156 -39.48 19.92 5.59
CA GLY A 156 -40.54 20.41 4.70
C GLY A 156 -40.06 20.78 3.28
N TYR A 157 -38.76 20.64 3.00
CA TYR A 157 -38.14 21.08 1.75
C TYR A 157 -37.39 19.95 1.05
N PRO A 158 -37.20 20.04 -0.28
CA PRO A 158 -36.28 19.16 -0.99
C PRO A 158 -34.88 19.22 -0.36
N ALA A 159 -34.24 18.07 -0.21
CA ALA A 159 -32.90 17.99 0.35
C ALA A 159 -31.90 18.78 -0.52
N ILE A 160 -31.13 19.66 0.12
CA ILE A 160 -30.06 20.41 -0.56
C ILE A 160 -28.76 19.69 -0.28
N GLU A 161 -28.35 18.88 -1.24
CA GLU A 161 -27.14 18.06 -1.16
C GLU A 161 -25.98 18.73 -1.89
N THR A 162 -24.77 18.51 -1.38
CA THR A 162 -23.53 19.00 -1.98
C THR A 162 -22.48 17.93 -1.83
N GLU A 163 -21.73 17.68 -2.90
CA GLU A 163 -20.59 16.77 -2.90
C GLU A 163 -19.30 17.59 -2.88
N PHE A 164 -18.36 17.12 -2.06
CA PHE A 164 -17.03 17.69 -1.95
C PHE A 164 -16.01 16.55 -2.03
N SER A 165 -14.91 16.75 -2.76
CA SER A 165 -13.85 15.75 -2.89
C SER A 165 -12.50 16.35 -2.50
N GLU A 166 -11.71 15.59 -1.73
CA GLU A 166 -10.35 15.96 -1.35
C GLU A 166 -9.41 14.76 -1.50
N SER A 167 -8.22 15.01 -2.03
CA SER A 167 -7.18 14.00 -2.12
C SER A 167 -6.38 13.88 -0.82
N MET A 168 -6.20 12.64 -0.38
CA MET A 168 -5.37 12.26 0.76
C MET A 168 -4.09 11.59 0.27
N GLU A 169 -2.98 11.94 0.89
CA GLU A 169 -1.69 11.27 0.68
C GLU A 169 -1.58 10.05 1.59
N MET A 170 -1.21 8.92 1.00
CA MET A 170 -1.09 7.63 1.66
C MET A 170 0.37 7.29 1.89
N LYS A 171 0.70 6.90 3.12
CA LYS A 171 2.01 6.33 3.43
C LYS A 171 2.00 4.85 3.10
N ILE A 172 2.52 4.50 1.92
CA ILE A 172 2.66 3.11 1.51
C ILE A 172 3.85 2.50 2.28
N PRO A 173 3.64 1.41 3.05
CA PRO A 173 4.75 0.72 3.69
C PRO A 173 5.68 0.11 2.63
N LEU A 174 6.95 -0.06 2.96
CA LEU A 174 7.80 -0.94 2.16
C LEU A 174 7.33 -2.39 2.36
N GLY A 175 7.50 -3.22 1.34
CA GLY A 175 7.51 -4.66 1.54
C GLY A 175 8.66 -5.12 2.44
N PHE A 176 8.78 -6.43 2.60
CA PHE A 176 9.81 -7.11 3.36
C PHE A 176 10.55 -8.10 2.46
N LEU A 177 11.86 -8.21 2.65
CA LEU A 177 12.70 -9.21 2.00
C LEU A 177 13.74 -9.68 3.02
N LEU A 178 13.84 -10.99 3.19
CA LEU A 178 14.87 -11.63 3.99
C LEU A 178 15.68 -12.58 3.12
N ALA A 179 16.96 -12.24 2.96
CA ALA A 179 17.96 -13.09 2.35
C ALA A 179 18.82 -13.79 3.41
N ARG A 180 19.49 -14.86 3.00
CA ARG A 180 20.48 -15.60 3.78
C ARG A 180 21.70 -15.93 2.93
N ASN A 181 22.74 -16.41 3.58
CA ASN A 181 23.91 -16.96 2.90
C ASN A 181 23.54 -18.27 2.20
N ALA A 182 24.12 -18.50 1.02
CA ALA A 182 23.97 -19.72 0.26
C ALA A 182 25.33 -20.33 -0.08
N LYS A 183 25.42 -21.65 0.12
CA LYS A 183 26.57 -22.45 -0.30
C LYS A 183 26.27 -23.09 -1.65
N TYR A 184 27.28 -23.10 -2.50
CA TYR A 184 27.29 -23.66 -3.84
C TYR A 184 28.45 -24.63 -3.98
N VAL A 185 28.39 -25.45 -5.02
CA VAL A 185 29.49 -26.32 -5.42
C VAL A 185 30.05 -25.82 -6.75
N LEU A 186 31.36 -25.94 -6.94
CA LEU A 186 31.97 -25.74 -8.26
C LEU A 186 31.25 -26.56 -9.32
N GLY A 187 31.13 -26.03 -10.53
CA GLY A 187 30.41 -26.67 -11.63
C GLY A 187 28.89 -26.53 -11.57
N GLU A 188 28.31 -26.12 -10.44
CA GLU A 188 26.87 -25.88 -10.35
C GLU A 188 26.45 -24.69 -11.23
N LYS A 189 25.23 -24.75 -11.79
CA LYS A 189 24.63 -23.62 -12.49
C LYS A 189 24.19 -22.53 -11.52
N TRP A 190 24.56 -21.28 -11.82
CA TRP A 190 24.02 -20.07 -11.21
C TRP A 190 22.73 -19.66 -11.94
N ASN A 191 21.59 -20.22 -11.53
CA ASN A 191 20.30 -20.02 -12.17
C ASN A 191 19.21 -19.67 -11.13
N THR A 192 17.96 -19.55 -11.55
CA THR A 192 16.85 -19.22 -10.64
C THR A 192 16.68 -20.26 -9.53
N ALA A 193 16.81 -21.55 -9.83
CA ALA A 193 16.67 -22.60 -8.82
C ALA A 193 17.77 -22.51 -7.75
N SER A 194 19.03 -22.39 -8.15
CA SER A 194 20.15 -22.32 -7.19
C SER A 194 20.20 -20.99 -6.42
N ARG A 195 19.78 -19.87 -7.04
CA ARG A 195 19.66 -18.59 -6.34
C ARG A 195 18.48 -18.53 -5.38
N SER A 196 17.41 -19.31 -5.59
CA SER A 196 16.27 -19.34 -4.67
C SER A 196 16.68 -19.73 -3.24
N ARG A 197 17.77 -20.49 -3.09
CA ARG A 197 18.35 -20.86 -1.78
C ARG A 197 18.74 -19.66 -0.93
N MET A 198 19.02 -18.52 -1.54
CA MET A 198 19.33 -17.27 -0.83
C MET A 198 18.10 -16.59 -0.24
N MET A 199 16.88 -16.85 -0.73
CA MET A 199 15.68 -16.23 -0.19
C MET A 199 15.12 -17.06 0.96
N VAL A 200 14.81 -16.40 2.08
CA VAL A 200 14.07 -17.00 3.19
C VAL A 200 12.58 -16.69 3.05
N SER A 201 12.25 -15.41 2.88
CA SER A 201 10.87 -14.94 2.73
C SER A 201 10.83 -13.56 2.08
N ALA A 202 9.73 -13.26 1.40
CA ALA A 202 9.40 -11.93 0.93
C ALA A 202 7.91 -11.65 1.10
N THR A 203 7.56 -10.40 1.36
CA THR A 203 6.17 -9.95 1.54
C THR A 203 6.02 -8.58 0.87
N ASP A 204 5.01 -8.39 0.05
CA ASP A 204 4.77 -7.08 -0.59
C ASP A 204 4.22 -6.06 0.43
N ALA A 205 4.10 -4.79 0.04
CA ALA A 205 3.65 -3.71 0.91
C ALA A 205 2.23 -3.93 1.48
N ASP A 206 1.43 -4.72 0.78
CA ASP A 206 0.10 -5.14 1.19
C ASP A 206 0.13 -6.31 2.20
N GLY A 207 1.27 -6.92 2.48
CA GLY A 207 1.34 -8.10 3.35
C GLY A 207 1.18 -9.44 2.62
N SER A 208 0.99 -9.43 1.30
CA SER A 208 0.91 -10.66 0.50
C SER A 208 2.29 -11.33 0.39
N PRO A 209 2.40 -12.66 0.57
CA PRO A 209 3.66 -13.37 0.41
C PRO A 209 4.12 -13.35 -1.05
N VAL A 210 5.43 -13.24 -1.27
CA VAL A 210 6.04 -13.18 -2.60
C VAL A 210 7.01 -14.35 -2.76
N ASN A 211 6.83 -15.11 -3.84
CA ASN A 211 7.70 -16.23 -4.20
C ASN A 211 8.96 -15.75 -4.90
N TYR A 212 10.04 -16.53 -4.82
CA TYR A 212 11.31 -16.18 -5.47
C TYR A 212 11.20 -16.08 -7.00
N SER A 213 10.28 -16.82 -7.62
CA SER A 213 10.02 -16.78 -9.06
C SER A 213 9.35 -15.49 -9.53
N ASP A 214 8.90 -14.63 -8.62
CA ASP A 214 8.35 -13.32 -8.95
C ASP A 214 9.43 -12.45 -9.61
N SER A 215 9.12 -11.87 -10.77
CA SER A 215 10.06 -11.08 -11.57
C SER A 215 10.53 -9.80 -10.87
N ARG A 216 9.88 -9.40 -9.78
CA ARG A 216 10.28 -8.26 -8.93
C ARG A 216 11.39 -8.62 -7.96
N ILE A 217 11.64 -9.91 -7.73
CA ILE A 217 12.78 -10.41 -6.96
C ILE A 217 13.99 -10.55 -7.90
N GLY A 218 15.12 -10.02 -7.47
CA GLY A 218 16.38 -10.13 -8.20
C GLY A 218 17.57 -10.24 -7.28
N ALA A 219 18.75 -10.38 -7.88
CA ALA A 219 20.02 -10.41 -7.17
C ALA A 219 20.99 -9.40 -7.77
N THR A 220 21.72 -8.69 -6.91
CA THR A 220 22.86 -7.85 -7.28
C THR A 220 24.09 -8.75 -7.32
N ILE A 221 24.62 -8.99 -8.53
CA ILE A 221 25.81 -9.81 -8.77
C ILE A 221 27.01 -8.86 -8.95
N PRO A 222 27.98 -8.84 -8.02
CA PRO A 222 29.19 -8.03 -8.19
C PRO A 222 30.00 -8.45 -9.41
N ASP A 223 30.75 -7.52 -10.01
CA ASP A 223 31.62 -7.80 -11.17
C ASP A 223 32.69 -8.87 -10.89
N GLU A 224 33.13 -8.97 -9.64
CA GLU A 224 34.08 -10.02 -9.25
C GLU A 224 33.44 -11.41 -9.30
N LEU A 225 32.18 -11.52 -8.86
CA LEU A 225 31.42 -12.75 -8.94
C LEU A 225 31.08 -13.10 -10.39
N SER A 226 30.73 -12.11 -11.22
CA SER A 226 30.38 -12.35 -12.62
C SER A 226 31.56 -12.96 -13.41
N LYS A 227 32.81 -12.57 -13.12
CA LYS A 227 34.02 -13.17 -13.73
C LYS A 227 34.24 -14.63 -13.33
N ARG A 228 33.76 -15.05 -12.16
CA ARG A 228 33.85 -16.43 -11.64
C ARG A 228 32.73 -17.33 -12.17
N ILE A 229 31.67 -16.73 -12.74
CA ILE A 229 30.55 -17.43 -13.38
C ILE A 229 30.76 -17.42 -14.90
N LYS A 230 31.05 -18.58 -15.50
CA LYS A 230 31.25 -18.73 -16.94
C LYS A 230 30.07 -19.47 -17.56
N ASN A 231 29.40 -18.86 -18.54
CA ASN A 231 28.22 -19.45 -19.19
C ASN A 231 27.15 -19.92 -18.19
N GLY A 232 26.98 -19.19 -17.08
CA GLY A 232 26.04 -19.53 -16.01
C GLY A 232 26.50 -20.66 -15.09
N ARG A 233 27.77 -21.10 -15.15
CA ARG A 233 28.37 -22.13 -14.30
C ARG A 233 29.41 -21.54 -13.34
N ILE A 234 29.45 -22.02 -12.10
CA ILE A 234 30.41 -21.58 -11.08
C ILE A 234 31.76 -22.28 -11.30
N ASP A 235 32.75 -21.60 -11.86
CA ASP A 235 34.01 -22.25 -12.28
C ASP A 235 35.17 -22.00 -11.30
N ALA A 236 34.97 -21.16 -10.29
CA ALA A 236 35.97 -20.85 -9.27
C ALA A 236 35.33 -20.76 -7.88
N ASN A 237 36.14 -20.94 -6.84
CA ASN A 237 35.72 -20.71 -5.47
C ASN A 237 35.24 -19.26 -5.35
N ILE A 238 34.10 -19.05 -4.70
CA ILE A 238 33.47 -17.75 -4.49
C ILE A 238 33.45 -17.52 -2.99
N ASP A 239 33.76 -16.30 -2.60
CA ASP A 239 33.45 -15.77 -1.29
C ASP A 239 33.01 -14.31 -1.47
N SER A 240 31.76 -14.10 -1.89
CA SER A 240 31.32 -12.79 -2.38
C SER A 240 29.98 -12.37 -1.78
N PRO A 241 29.82 -11.09 -1.37
CA PRO A 241 28.53 -10.57 -0.97
C PRO A 241 27.59 -10.54 -2.18
N VAL A 242 26.40 -11.09 -2.01
CA VAL A 242 25.34 -11.07 -3.02
C VAL A 242 24.08 -10.57 -2.35
N GLY A 243 23.64 -9.38 -2.73
CA GLY A 243 22.38 -8.83 -2.24
C GLY A 243 21.21 -9.39 -3.03
N LEU A 244 20.12 -9.76 -2.37
CA LEU A 244 18.82 -9.85 -3.05
C LEU A 244 18.14 -8.49 -3.00
N PHE A 245 17.33 -8.21 -4.00
CA PHE A 245 16.45 -7.06 -3.98
C PHE A 245 15.03 -7.43 -4.34
N PHE A 246 14.08 -6.65 -3.83
CA PHE A 246 12.67 -6.76 -4.14
C PHE A 246 12.13 -5.39 -4.52
N LYS A 247 11.61 -5.26 -5.75
CA LYS A 247 10.84 -4.09 -6.18
C LYS A 247 9.39 -4.24 -5.71
N SER A 248 9.16 -4.05 -4.41
CA SER A 248 7.82 -4.04 -3.85
C SER A 248 7.00 -2.88 -4.41
N SER A 249 5.69 -2.98 -4.30
CA SER A 249 4.77 -1.89 -4.64
C SER A 249 5.02 -0.61 -3.82
N GLY A 250 5.54 -0.75 -2.60
CA GLY A 250 5.97 0.38 -1.76
C GLY A 250 7.35 0.94 -2.08
N GLY A 251 8.11 0.30 -2.96
CA GLY A 251 9.47 0.69 -3.34
C GLY A 251 10.47 -0.45 -3.31
N ARG A 252 11.73 -0.13 -3.56
CA ARG A 252 12.82 -1.11 -3.59
C ARG A 252 13.31 -1.42 -2.17
N ILE A 253 13.46 -2.71 -1.87
CA ILE A 253 14.12 -3.22 -0.66
C ILE A 253 15.34 -4.02 -1.10
N ASP A 254 16.45 -3.81 -0.41
CA ASP A 254 17.68 -4.60 -0.58
C ASP A 254 17.91 -5.41 0.70
N SER A 255 18.20 -6.70 0.55
CA SER A 255 18.57 -7.59 1.65
C SER A 255 19.95 -8.20 1.36
N PRO A 256 20.95 -7.99 2.24
CA PRO A 256 22.27 -8.55 2.04
C PRO A 256 22.26 -10.07 2.23
N GLY A 257 23.18 -10.73 1.52
CA GLY A 257 23.49 -12.15 1.66
C GLY A 257 24.91 -12.41 1.17
N LYS A 258 25.32 -13.67 1.19
CA LYS A 258 26.64 -14.11 0.72
C LYS A 258 26.53 -15.39 -0.08
N ALA A 259 27.25 -15.45 -1.19
CA ALA A 259 27.46 -16.69 -1.92
C ALA A 259 28.86 -17.22 -1.61
N THR A 260 28.93 -18.49 -1.22
CA THR A 260 30.20 -19.20 -1.05
C THR A 260 30.21 -20.44 -1.92
N SER A 261 31.31 -20.75 -2.60
CA SER A 261 31.46 -22.04 -3.27
C SER A 261 32.70 -22.78 -2.79
N SER A 262 32.60 -24.10 -2.78
CA SER A 262 33.70 -25.03 -2.52
C SER A 262 33.70 -26.16 -3.54
N TYR A 263 34.76 -26.95 -3.55
CA TYR A 263 34.74 -28.25 -4.22
C TYR A 263 33.63 -29.13 -3.66
N GLY A 264 33.03 -29.92 -4.55
CA GLY A 264 32.10 -30.98 -4.19
C GLY A 264 32.86 -32.21 -3.72
N ASN A 265 32.17 -33.35 -3.65
CA ASN A 265 32.85 -34.62 -3.43
C ASN A 265 33.77 -34.89 -4.62
N ALA A 266 35.05 -35.14 -4.39
CA ALA A 266 35.97 -35.53 -5.45
C ALA A 266 35.95 -37.06 -5.61
N VAL A 267 35.86 -37.53 -6.84
CA VAL A 267 36.16 -38.92 -7.20
C VAL A 267 37.57 -38.90 -7.77
N VAL A 268 38.50 -39.59 -7.11
CA VAL A 268 39.83 -39.81 -7.67
C VAL A 268 39.78 -41.15 -8.38
N LEU A 269 39.83 -41.13 -9.71
CA LEU A 269 40.03 -42.36 -10.47
C LEU A 269 41.53 -42.67 -10.40
N ARG A 270 41.90 -43.94 -10.22
CA ARG A 270 43.27 -44.40 -10.43
C ARG A 270 43.30 -45.14 -11.76
N GLY A 271 44.22 -44.76 -12.63
CA GLY A 271 44.46 -45.47 -13.88
C GLY A 271 45.37 -46.66 -13.62
N PHE A 272 44.92 -47.86 -13.95
CA PHE A 272 45.82 -49.00 -14.09
C PHE A 272 46.29 -49.04 -15.54
N GLU A 273 47.57 -48.81 -15.77
CA GLU A 273 48.18 -48.99 -17.09
C GLU A 273 49.05 -50.25 -17.04
N ALA A 274 48.58 -51.30 -17.70
CA ALA A 274 49.37 -52.50 -17.98
C ALA A 274 49.99 -52.35 -19.37
N GLN A 275 51.21 -51.82 -19.44
CA GLN A 275 52.01 -51.89 -20.67
C GLN A 275 52.92 -53.12 -20.61
N ASN A 276 52.88 -53.95 -21.65
CA ASN A 276 53.78 -55.09 -21.84
C ASN A 276 53.84 -56.07 -20.64
N GLY A 277 52.72 -56.33 -19.98
CA GLY A 277 52.65 -57.31 -18.87
C GLY A 277 53.29 -56.84 -17.56
N VAL A 278 53.69 -55.57 -17.47
CA VAL A 278 54.12 -54.95 -16.21
C VAL A 278 52.97 -54.07 -15.71
N GLU A 279 52.39 -54.46 -14.59
CA GLU A 279 51.40 -53.66 -13.87
C GLU A 279 52.12 -52.48 -13.21
N SER A 280 51.77 -51.25 -13.61
CA SER A 280 52.16 -50.05 -12.88
C SER A 280 50.92 -49.31 -12.40
N THR A 281 50.83 -49.10 -11.09
CA THR A 281 49.86 -48.16 -10.52
C THR A 281 50.31 -46.76 -10.95
N ARG A 282 49.61 -46.16 -11.90
CA ARG A 282 49.81 -44.76 -12.27
C ARG A 282 48.74 -43.91 -11.57
N ASP A 283 49.18 -42.91 -10.82
CA ASP A 283 48.31 -41.83 -10.30
C ASP A 283 47.91 -40.84 -11.43
N ALA A 284 47.79 -41.33 -12.67
CA ALA A 284 47.64 -40.50 -13.88
C ALA A 284 46.19 -40.11 -14.20
N ALA A 285 45.23 -40.53 -13.39
CA ALA A 285 43.85 -40.11 -13.58
C ALA A 285 43.62 -38.88 -12.69
N GLY A 286 43.67 -37.71 -13.34
CA GLY A 286 43.53 -36.40 -12.68
C GLY A 286 42.35 -36.31 -11.71
N ALA A 287 42.33 -35.28 -10.88
CA ALA A 287 41.24 -35.09 -9.93
C ALA A 287 39.91 -34.86 -10.69
N PHE A 288 38.89 -35.65 -10.36
CA PHE A 288 37.53 -35.42 -10.82
C PHE A 288 36.71 -34.85 -9.68
N ALA A 289 36.12 -33.67 -9.86
CA ALA A 289 35.06 -33.22 -8.96
C ALA A 289 33.75 -33.83 -9.42
N LEU A 290 33.10 -34.60 -8.55
CA LEU A 290 31.71 -35.00 -8.71
C LEU A 290 30.84 -33.84 -8.25
N ILE A 291 30.11 -33.28 -9.20
CA ILE A 291 29.13 -32.23 -8.95
C ILE A 291 27.77 -32.84 -9.22
N GLU A 292 26.76 -32.50 -8.43
CA GLU A 292 25.39 -32.91 -8.71
C GLU A 292 24.70 -31.77 -9.45
N GLU A 293 24.23 -32.01 -10.67
CA GLU A 293 23.46 -31.04 -11.45
C GLU A 293 22.14 -31.70 -11.87
N ASP A 294 21.01 -31.11 -11.45
CA ASP A 294 19.66 -31.59 -11.76
C ASP A 294 19.44 -33.08 -11.39
N GLY A 295 20.03 -33.53 -10.27
CA GLY A 295 19.97 -34.91 -9.79
C GLY A 295 20.87 -35.89 -10.55
N SER A 296 21.70 -35.41 -11.48
CA SER A 296 22.64 -36.22 -12.25
C SER A 296 24.08 -35.90 -11.85
N PRO A 297 24.90 -36.90 -11.48
CA PRO A 297 26.32 -36.68 -11.22
C PRO A 297 27.05 -36.27 -12.52
N LYS A 298 27.78 -35.16 -12.47
CA LYS A 298 28.69 -34.73 -13.53
C LYS A 298 30.11 -34.72 -13.03
N ILE A 299 31.02 -35.04 -13.92
CA ILE A 299 32.45 -35.16 -13.68
C ILE A 299 33.15 -33.97 -14.33
N ILE A 300 33.81 -33.12 -13.54
CA ILE A 300 34.75 -32.12 -14.09
C ILE A 300 36.16 -32.69 -13.95
N ALA A 301 36.83 -32.91 -15.10
CA ALA A 301 38.19 -33.45 -15.17
C ALA A 301 39.23 -32.31 -15.27
N THR A 302 40.35 -32.44 -14.56
CA THR A 302 41.59 -31.73 -14.92
C THR A 302 42.46 -32.64 -15.80
N SER A 303 42.98 -32.14 -16.92
CA SER A 303 43.75 -32.94 -17.89
C SER A 303 45.01 -33.54 -17.26
N GLY A 304 45.15 -34.86 -17.29
CA GLY A 304 46.39 -35.56 -16.99
C GLY A 304 47.23 -35.74 -18.26
N ALA A 305 48.47 -35.25 -18.23
CA ALA A 305 49.53 -35.64 -19.15
C ALA A 305 50.92 -35.23 -18.62
N VAL A 306 51.85 -36.20 -18.65
CA VAL A 306 53.32 -36.22 -18.56
C VAL A 306 54.04 -35.60 -17.36
N ASN A 307 53.42 -34.65 -16.66
CA ASN A 307 53.89 -34.13 -15.39
C ASN A 307 52.88 -34.39 -14.25
N ASP A 308 52.23 -35.55 -14.32
CA ASP A 308 51.10 -36.00 -13.48
C ASP A 308 51.40 -36.15 -11.97
N ASN A 309 52.64 -35.93 -11.54
CA ASN A 309 53.03 -35.85 -10.13
C ASN A 309 53.24 -34.40 -9.64
N ASP A 310 53.08 -33.41 -10.52
CA ASP A 310 53.12 -32.01 -10.12
C ASP A 310 51.91 -31.68 -9.24
N LYS A 311 52.14 -30.82 -8.25
CA LYS A 311 51.10 -30.42 -7.29
C LYS A 311 49.94 -29.76 -8.02
N ILE A 312 48.79 -30.43 -8.07
CA ILE A 312 47.52 -29.85 -8.55
C ILE A 312 47.11 -28.66 -7.64
N HIS A 313 47.53 -28.67 -6.36
CA HIS A 313 47.31 -27.57 -5.42
C HIS A 313 48.26 -27.65 -4.20
N GLN A 314 48.48 -26.52 -3.48
CA GLN A 314 49.36 -26.46 -2.30
C GLN A 314 48.77 -27.09 -1.02
N GLU A 315 47.47 -27.34 -0.98
CA GLU A 315 46.74 -27.77 0.23
C GLU A 315 46.74 -29.31 0.44
N PHE A 316 47.11 -30.09 -0.57
CA PHE A 316 47.03 -31.56 -0.53
C PHE A 316 48.37 -32.33 -0.62
N PRO A 317 49.52 -31.86 -0.09
CA PRO A 317 50.75 -32.64 -0.15
C PRO A 317 50.68 -33.89 0.75
N GLY A 318 51.07 -35.04 0.20
CA GLY A 318 51.47 -36.23 0.97
C GLY A 318 50.35 -37.02 1.66
N LYS A 319 49.09 -36.84 1.27
CA LYS A 319 47.97 -37.61 1.85
C LYS A 319 47.53 -38.74 0.92
N PHE A 320 47.45 -39.94 1.46
CA PHE A 320 46.85 -41.10 0.83
C PHE A 320 45.32 -40.92 0.81
N TYR A 321 44.72 -40.92 -0.37
CA TYR A 321 43.26 -40.79 -0.51
C TYR A 321 42.65 -42.10 -1.03
N VAL A 322 41.55 -42.44 -0.36
CA VAL A 322 40.88 -43.73 -0.18
C VAL A 322 40.66 -44.58 -1.44
N GLU A 323 40.74 -45.89 -1.24
CA GLU A 323 40.29 -46.97 -2.13
C GLU A 323 38.75 -47.08 -2.10
N THR A 324 38.09 -46.98 -3.26
CA THR A 324 36.71 -47.50 -3.39
C THR A 324 36.68 -48.45 -4.58
N ALA A 325 36.45 -49.73 -4.32
CA ALA A 325 36.10 -50.71 -5.34
C ALA A 325 34.59 -50.63 -5.59
N LEU A 326 34.18 -50.29 -6.83
CA LEU A 326 32.83 -50.56 -7.32
C LEU A 326 32.86 -51.94 -7.98
N PHE A 327 32.43 -52.96 -7.23
CA PHE A 327 32.09 -54.25 -7.81
C PHE A 327 30.71 -54.15 -8.45
N SER A 328 30.63 -54.26 -9.77
CA SER A 328 29.38 -54.68 -10.41
C SER A 328 29.31 -56.20 -10.30
N ILE A 329 28.39 -56.72 -9.50
CA ILE A 329 27.91 -58.08 -9.69
C ILE A 329 26.84 -57.99 -10.79
N LEU A 330 27.04 -58.78 -11.85
CA LEU A 330 26.12 -58.99 -12.97
C LEU A 330 24.70 -59.32 -12.52
#